data_AF-K3WPA1-F1
#
_entry.id   AF-K3WPA1-F1
#
_cell.length_a   1.000
_cell.length_b   1.000
_cell.length_c   1.000
_cell.angle_alpha   90.00
_cell.angle_beta   90.00
_cell.angle_gamma   90.00
#
_symmetry.space_group_name_H-M   'P 1'
#
loop_
_entity.id
_entity.type
_entity.pdbx_description
1 polymer ?
#
loop_
_entity_poly.entity_id
_entity_poly.type
_entity_poly.pdbx_seq_one_letter_code
_entity_poly.pdbx_strand_id
1 'polypeptide(L)'
;MKLIVSTAIIAAALGVDRAKAAFPSTVSSLMDTKADPCDDFYQYTCGAWISNTDIPDSKKGIDYTFSGIQERNDLVIQEIMKEKLPIVTEFWES
;
A
#
# COMPACT_ATOMS: atom_id res chain seq x y z
N MET A 1 43.16 13.48 21.04
CA MET A 1 42.39 14.61 21.59
C MET A 1 41.04 14.62 20.90
N LYS A 2 39.97 14.84 21.67
CA LYS A 2 38.57 14.37 21.51
C LYS A 2 37.96 14.46 20.10
N LEU A 3 37.44 13.31 19.65
CA LEU A 3 36.43 13.17 18.60
C LEU A 3 35.15 13.88 19.05
N ILE A 4 34.75 14.94 18.34
CA ILE A 4 33.45 15.59 18.52
C ILE A 4 32.54 15.05 17.42
N VAL A 5 31.97 13.85 17.64
CA VAL A 5 30.88 13.34 16.82
C VAL A 5 29.62 14.05 17.30
N SER A 6 29.13 15.00 16.49
CA SER A 6 27.92 15.76 16.74
C SER A 6 26.73 14.85 17.04
N THR A 7 26.07 15.10 18.15
CA THR A 7 24.93 14.35 18.71
C THR A 7 23.63 14.40 17.90
N ALA A 8 23.64 14.95 16.68
CA ALA A 8 22.44 15.10 15.85
C ALA A 8 21.97 13.81 15.13
N ILE A 9 22.82 12.78 15.03
CA ILE A 9 22.49 11.58 14.24
C ILE A 9 21.56 10.61 15.00
N ILE A 10 21.47 10.69 16.33
CA ILE A 10 20.70 9.70 17.12
C ILE A 10 19.18 9.99 17.12
N ALA A 11 18.75 11.21 16.82
CA ALA A 11 17.32 11.55 16.82
C ALA A 11 16.53 10.89 15.69
N ALA A 12 17.15 10.66 14.52
CA ALA A 12 16.47 10.08 13.35
C ALA A 12 16.08 8.61 13.56
N ALA A 13 16.94 7.82 14.22
CA ALA A 13 16.66 6.40 14.48
C ALA A 13 15.47 6.21 15.43
N LEU A 14 15.24 7.13 16.38
CA LEU A 14 14.12 7.06 17.32
C LEU A 14 12.79 7.57 16.75
N GLY A 15 12.79 8.26 15.60
CA GLY A 15 11.58 8.77 14.95
C GLY A 15 10.97 7.78 13.96
N VAL A 16 11.82 7.04 13.24
CA VAL A 16 11.43 6.04 12.23
C VAL A 16 10.56 4.93 12.83
N ASP A 17 10.98 4.37 13.97
CA ASP A 17 10.25 3.26 14.61
C ASP A 17 8.93 3.72 15.25
N ARG A 18 8.83 4.97 15.69
CA ARG A 18 7.61 5.52 16.29
C ARG A 18 6.50 5.73 15.28
N ALA A 19 6.83 6.21 14.08
CA ALA A 19 5.83 6.45 13.04
C ALA A 19 5.17 5.15 12.58
N LYS A 20 5.96 4.09 12.33
CA LYS A 20 5.41 2.77 11.97
C LYS A 20 4.63 2.13 13.12
N ALA A 21 5.08 2.29 14.36
CA ALA A 21 4.38 1.77 15.53
C ALA A 21 3.02 2.45 15.80
N ALA A 22 2.78 3.65 15.25
CA ALA A 22 1.50 4.35 15.40
C ALA A 22 0.36 3.75 14.56
N PHE A 23 0.67 2.86 13.61
CA PHE A 23 -0.31 2.28 12.70
C PHE A 23 -0.31 0.74 12.76
N PRO A 24 -1.45 0.10 12.43
CA PRO A 24 -1.48 -1.34 12.20
C PRO A 24 -0.48 -1.77 11.12
N SER A 25 -0.04 -3.03 11.16
CA SER A 25 0.93 -3.58 10.20
C SER A 25 0.48 -3.46 8.75
N THR A 26 -0.83 -3.48 8.49
CA THR A 26 -1.41 -3.29 7.16
C THR A 26 -1.11 -1.91 6.56
N VAL A 27 -0.88 -0.89 7.40
CA VAL A 27 -0.53 0.47 6.95
C VAL A 27 0.97 0.68 7.07
N SER A 28 1.59 0.31 8.19
CA SER A 28 3.02 0.58 8.42
C SER A 28 3.96 -0.19 7.50
N SER A 29 3.51 -1.30 6.91
CA SER A 29 4.24 -2.03 5.86
C SER A 29 4.31 -1.29 4.53
N LEU A 30 3.41 -0.33 4.27
CA LEU A 30 3.37 0.44 3.02
C LEU A 30 4.32 1.65 3.04
N MET A 31 4.76 2.05 4.24
CA MET A 31 5.53 3.27 4.46
C MET A 31 7.03 3.09 4.21
N ASP A 32 7.64 4.06 3.53
CA ASP A 32 9.10 4.25 3.43
C ASP A 32 9.54 5.39 4.35
N THR A 33 9.81 5.04 5.61
CA THR A 33 10.22 5.99 6.65
C THR A 33 11.64 6.55 6.48
N LYS A 34 12.34 6.20 5.40
CA LYS A 34 13.62 6.84 5.04
C LYS A 34 13.42 8.13 4.25
N ALA A 35 12.27 8.30 3.59
CA ALA A 35 11.92 9.58 2.98
C ALA A 35 11.62 10.64 4.06
N ASP A 36 11.88 11.91 3.77
CA ASP A 36 11.46 13.00 4.65
C ASP A 36 9.98 13.31 4.36
N PRO A 37 9.06 13.19 5.34
CA PRO A 37 7.65 13.48 5.13
C PRO A 37 7.35 14.96 4.82
N CYS A 38 8.25 15.89 5.16
CA CYS A 38 8.11 17.31 4.82
C CYS A 38 8.44 17.60 3.35
N ASP A 39 9.25 16.75 2.73
CA ASP A 39 9.68 16.89 1.35
C ASP A 39 8.82 16.05 0.39
N ASP A 40 8.61 14.77 0.70
CA ASP A 40 7.78 13.86 -0.08
C ASP A 40 6.94 12.95 0.83
N PHE A 41 5.79 13.48 1.24
CA PHE A 41 4.85 12.73 2.06
C PHE A 41 4.27 11.49 1.37
N TYR A 42 4.20 11.49 0.03
CA TYR A 42 3.69 10.35 -0.73
C TYR A 42 4.69 9.20 -0.71
N GLN A 43 5.96 9.46 -0.98
CA GLN A 43 7.02 8.46 -0.80
C GLN A 43 7.10 8.00 0.65
N TYR A 44 7.00 8.90 1.62
CA TYR A 44 7.02 8.51 3.04
C TYR A 44 5.93 7.51 3.40
N THR A 45 4.70 7.75 2.96
CA THR A 45 3.53 6.93 3.34
C THR A 45 3.31 5.71 2.45
N CYS A 46 3.69 5.76 1.17
CA CYS A 46 3.41 4.72 0.18
C CYS A 46 4.66 4.11 -0.47
N GLY A 47 5.86 4.63 -0.21
CA GLY A 47 7.07 4.29 -0.94
C GLY A 47 7.45 2.81 -0.88
N ALA A 48 7.17 2.13 0.23
CA ALA A 48 7.41 0.69 0.31
C ALA A 48 6.40 -0.09 -0.53
N TRP A 49 5.15 0.36 -0.64
CA TRP A 49 4.19 -0.24 -1.56
C TRP A 49 4.62 -0.06 -3.02
N ILE A 50 5.03 1.15 -3.41
CA ILE A 50 5.49 1.47 -4.78
C ILE A 50 6.69 0.58 -5.14
N SER A 51 7.66 0.45 -4.22
CA SER A 51 8.87 -0.36 -4.46
C SER A 51 8.59 -1.86 -4.60
N ASN A 52 7.45 -2.36 -4.10
CA ASN A 52 7.14 -3.79 -4.05
C ASN A 52 5.96 -4.17 -4.96
N THR A 53 5.48 -3.24 -5.79
CA THR A 53 4.29 -3.45 -6.61
C THR A 53 4.60 -3.25 -8.08
N ASP A 54 4.38 -4.30 -8.87
CA ASP A 54 4.46 -4.25 -10.32
C ASP A 54 3.08 -4.01 -10.92
N ILE A 55 3.01 -3.11 -11.91
CA ILE A 55 1.79 -2.87 -12.69
C ILE A 55 1.69 -3.98 -13.75
N PRO A 56 0.65 -4.83 -13.74
CA PRO A 56 0.48 -5.85 -14.77
C PRO A 56 0.31 -5.23 -16.17
N ASP A 57 0.83 -5.87 -17.22
CA ASP A 57 0.73 -5.38 -18.61
C ASP A 57 -0.72 -5.11 -19.08
N SER A 58 -1.70 -5.80 -18.48
CA SER A 58 -3.12 -5.62 -18.76
C SER A 58 -3.73 -4.35 -18.16
N LYS A 59 -3.00 -3.66 -17.27
CA LYS A 59 -3.48 -2.49 -16.53
C LYS A 59 -2.64 -1.26 -16.87
N LYS A 60 -3.29 -0.11 -17.00
CA LYS A 60 -2.61 1.18 -17.21
C LYS A 60 -2.03 1.78 -15.92
N GLY A 61 -2.43 1.24 -14.78
CA GLY A 61 -2.06 1.70 -13.45
C GLY A 61 -2.81 0.88 -12.41
N ILE A 62 -2.26 0.84 -11.20
CA ILE A 62 -2.89 0.28 -10.02
C ILE A 62 -2.58 1.18 -8.83
N ASP A 63 -3.41 1.06 -7.80
CA ASP A 63 -3.24 1.69 -6.50
C ASP A 63 -3.47 0.64 -5.41
N TYR A 64 -3.00 0.89 -4.19
CA TYR A 64 -3.14 -0.08 -3.10
C TYR A 64 -4.62 -0.35 -2.73
N THR A 65 -5.48 0.67 -2.84
CA THR A 65 -6.80 0.66 -2.21
C THR A 65 -7.90 0.23 -3.17
N PHE A 66 -8.21 1.03 -4.19
CA PHE A 66 -9.32 0.80 -5.10
C PHE A 66 -9.06 -0.41 -5.98
N SER A 67 -7.86 -0.53 -6.55
CA SER A 67 -7.51 -1.70 -7.35
C SER A 67 -7.57 -3.00 -6.54
N GLY A 68 -7.09 -2.98 -5.29
CA GLY A 68 -7.16 -4.13 -4.39
C GLY A 68 -8.58 -4.47 -3.93
N ILE A 69 -9.43 -3.46 -3.67
CA ILE A 69 -10.85 -3.67 -3.34
C ILE A 69 -11.58 -4.25 -4.55
N GLN A 70 -11.35 -3.70 -5.74
CA GLN A 70 -11.98 -4.17 -6.97
C GLN A 70 -11.61 -5.62 -7.24
N GLU A 71 -10.34 -5.99 -7.14
CA GLU A 71 -9.90 -7.38 -7.34
C GLU A 71 -10.58 -8.36 -6.36
N ARG A 72 -10.73 -7.98 -5.08
CA ARG A 72 -11.47 -8.80 -4.11
C ARG A 72 -12.96 -8.88 -4.43
N ASN A 73 -13.57 -7.78 -4.88
CA ASN A 73 -14.97 -7.77 -5.28
C ASN A 73 -15.21 -8.62 -6.52
N ASP A 74 -14.31 -8.59 -7.50
CA ASP A 74 -14.40 -9.40 -8.71
C ASP A 74 -14.43 -10.90 -8.37
N LEU A 75 -13.65 -11.34 -7.37
CA LEU A 75 -13.70 -12.72 -6.87
C LEU A 75 -15.05 -13.07 -6.23
N VAL A 76 -15.65 -12.15 -5.47
CA VAL A 76 -16.98 -12.35 -4.87
C VAL A 76 -18.05 -12.42 -5.96
N ILE A 77 -18.00 -11.52 -6.94
CA ILE A 77 -18.93 -11.53 -8.08
C ILE A 77 -18.81 -12.84 -8.84
N GLN A 78 -17.59 -13.29 -9.14
CA GLN A 78 -17.37 -14.59 -9.80
C GLN A 78 -17.98 -15.76 -9.03
N GLU A 79 -17.93 -15.75 -7.69
CA GLU A 79 -18.56 -16.78 -6.88
C GLU A 79 -20.10 -16.72 -6.97
N ILE A 80 -20.68 -15.52 -6.84
CA ILE A 80 -22.14 -15.31 -7.00
C ILE A 80 -22.60 -15.79 -8.39
N MET A 81 -21.82 -15.54 -9.44
CA MET A 81 -22.18 -15.97 -10.79
C MET A 81 -22.23 -17.51 -10.94
N LYS A 82 -21.50 -18.27 -10.11
CA LYS A 82 -21.58 -19.75 -10.12
C LYS A 82 -22.91 -20.27 -9.60
N GLU A 83 -23.65 -19.47 -8.82
CA GLU A 83 -24.99 -19.83 -8.34
C GLU A 83 -26.05 -19.84 -9.46
N LYS A 84 -25.73 -19.30 -10.65
CA LYS A 84 -26.60 -19.28 -11.83
C LYS A 84 -27.99 -18.69 -11.55
N LEU A 85 -28.02 -17.55 -10.87
CA LEU A 85 -29.26 -16.84 -10.54
C LEU A 85 -30.01 -16.45 -11.83
N PRO A 86 -31.30 -16.79 -11.99
CA PRO A 86 -31.98 -16.72 -13.29
C PRO A 86 -31.92 -15.37 -14.00
N ILE A 87 -32.14 -14.27 -13.30
CA ILE A 87 -32.19 -12.92 -13.90
C ILE A 87 -30.77 -12.37 -14.14
N VAL A 88 -29.85 -12.57 -13.20
CA VAL A 88 -28.50 -12.00 -13.27
C VAL A 88 -27.65 -12.72 -14.31
N THR A 89 -27.83 -14.05 -14.44
CA THR A 89 -27.05 -14.87 -15.38
C THR A 89 -27.38 -14.54 -16.82
N GLU A 90 -28.67 -14.38 -17.16
CA GLU A 90 -29.11 -14.01 -18.52
C GLU A 90 -28.49 -12.68 -18.97
N PHE A 91 -28.46 -11.66 -18.08
CA PHE A 91 -27.84 -10.37 -18.38
C PHE A 91 -26.30 -10.43 -18.46
N TRP A 92 -25.67 -11.25 -17.63
CA TRP A 92 -24.21 -11.30 -17.56
C TRP A 92 -23.56 -12.08 -18.72
N GLU A 93 -24.27 -13.08 -19.25
CA GLU A 93 -23.78 -13.91 -20.36
C GLU A 93 -24.10 -13.35 -21.75
N SER A 94 -24.91 -12.27 -21.84
CA SER A 94 -25.24 -11.60 -23.11
C SER A 94 -24.07 -10.78 -23.66
#